data_AF-A0A3D1R5J1-F1
#
_entry.id   AF-A0A3D1R5J1-F1
#
_cell.length_a   1.000
_cell.length_b   1.000
_cell.length_c   1.000
_cell.angle_alpha   90.00
_cell.angle_beta   90.00
_cell.angle_gamma   90.00
#
_symmetry.space_group_name_H-M   'P 1'
#
loop_
_entity.id
_entity.type
_entity.pdbx_description
1 polymer ?
#
loop_
_entity_poly.entity_id
_entity_poly.type
_entity_poly.pdbx_seq_one_letter_code
_entity_poly.pdbx_strand_id
1 'polypeptide(L)'
;LGVPVCFDATHSVQLPSAAEGTTGGQREFVRPLARAAVAAGVDALFLEVHEDPSKALCDGPNSLDFAELDLLLGEVTAIRRALGAG
;
A
#
# COMPACT_ATOMS: atom_id res chain seq x y z
N LEU A 1 -10.29 -12.39 16.40
CA LEU A 1 -11.24 -11.28 16.64
C LEU A 1 -12.47 -11.32 15.72
N GLY A 2 -12.56 -12.19 14.71
CA GLY A 2 -13.81 -12.45 13.98
C GLY A 2 -14.39 -11.23 13.23
N VAL A 3 -13.58 -10.20 13.03
CA VAL A 3 -13.96 -8.95 12.35
C VAL A 3 -13.02 -8.73 11.16
N PRO A 4 -13.49 -8.08 10.08
CA PRO A 4 -12.65 -7.75 8.94
C PRO A 4 -11.49 -6.82 9.33
N VAL A 5 -10.30 -7.12 8.82
CA VAL A 5 -9.08 -6.33 8.99
C VAL A 5 -8.65 -5.75 7.65
N CYS A 6 -8.53 -4.42 7.58
CA CYS A 6 -7.97 -3.71 6.44
C CYS A 6 -6.56 -3.23 6.77
N PHE A 7 -5.61 -3.49 5.88
CA PHE A 7 -4.27 -2.91 5.97
C PHE A 7 -4.12 -1.76 5.00
N ASP A 8 -3.86 -0.58 5.55
CA ASP A 8 -3.54 0.63 4.79
C ASP A 8 -2.05 0.63 4.45
N ALA A 9 -1.72 0.28 3.21
CA ALA A 9 -0.33 0.07 2.82
C ALA A 9 0.39 1.38 2.51
N THR A 10 -0.32 2.45 2.12
CA THR A 10 0.26 3.75 1.79
C THR A 10 0.53 4.58 3.05
N HIS A 11 -0.41 4.67 3.99
CA HIS A 11 -0.15 5.42 5.22
C HIS A 11 0.79 4.71 6.19
N SER A 12 0.91 3.37 6.11
CA SER A 12 1.85 2.61 6.94
C SER A 12 3.32 2.89 6.66
N VAL A 13 3.65 3.51 5.51
CA VAL A 13 5.02 3.88 5.12
C VAL A 13 5.28 5.39 5.21
N GLN A 14 4.32 6.11 5.77
CA GLN A 14 4.41 7.54 5.98
C GLN A 14 5.53 7.85 6.98
N LEU A 15 6.28 8.93 6.71
CA LEU A 15 7.27 9.49 7.63
C LEU A 15 6.77 10.86 8.12
N PRO A 16 6.04 10.93 9.24
CA PRO A 16 5.48 12.18 9.74
C PRO A 16 6.58 13.21 9.99
N SER A 17 6.35 14.44 9.52
CA SER A 17 7.26 15.59 9.70
C SER A 17 8.67 15.43 9.10
N ALA A 18 8.92 14.42 8.27
CA ALA A 18 10.25 14.13 7.74
C ALA A 18 10.65 15.00 6.53
N ALA A 19 9.71 15.72 5.91
CA ALA A 19 9.95 16.55 4.72
C ALA A 19 9.74 18.04 5.04
N GLU A 20 10.67 18.64 5.78
CA GLU A 20 10.70 20.09 6.06
C GLU A 20 9.40 20.65 6.66
N GLY A 21 8.74 19.88 7.53
CA GLY A 21 7.46 20.25 8.14
C GLY A 21 6.22 19.73 7.41
N THR A 22 6.41 19.07 6.26
CA THR A 22 5.38 18.25 5.59
C THR A 22 5.63 16.75 5.81
N THR A 23 4.61 15.96 5.52
CA THR A 23 4.65 14.50 5.59
C THR A 23 5.54 13.94 4.47
N GLY A 24 6.55 13.15 4.84
CA GLY A 24 7.34 12.34 3.90
C GLY A 24 6.80 10.93 3.75
N GLY A 25 7.55 10.08 3.04
CA GLY A 25 7.10 8.73 2.73
C GLY A 25 8.14 7.83 2.10
N GLN A 26 7.94 6.52 2.23
CA GLN A 26 8.81 5.48 1.66
C GLN A 26 8.00 4.54 0.78
N ARG A 27 7.52 5.07 -0.35
CA ARG A 27 6.68 4.34 -1.31
C ARG A 27 7.26 2.98 -1.72
N GLU A 28 8.58 2.86 -1.80
CA GLU A 28 9.27 1.62 -2.11
C GLU A 28 8.89 0.45 -1.17
N PHE A 29 8.37 0.75 0.02
CA PHE A 29 7.91 -0.24 0.99
C PHE A 29 6.42 -0.57 0.90
N VAL A 30 5.61 0.17 0.14
CA VAL A 30 4.17 -0.14 -0.04
C VAL A 30 4.01 -1.55 -0.59
N ARG A 31 4.72 -1.88 -1.66
CA ARG A 31 4.64 -3.19 -2.32
C ARG A 31 5.05 -4.37 -1.43
N PRO A 32 6.23 -4.40 -0.80
CA PRO A 32 6.60 -5.51 0.08
C PRO A 32 5.68 -5.65 1.31
N LEU A 33 5.22 -4.53 1.90
CA LEU A 33 4.31 -4.59 3.06
C LEU A 33 2.90 -5.05 2.68
N ALA A 34 2.36 -4.60 1.55
CA ALA A 34 1.07 -5.09 1.04
C ALA A 34 1.11 -6.61 0.77
N ARG A 35 2.20 -7.11 0.16
CA ARG A 35 2.41 -8.55 -0.02
C ARG A 35 2.45 -9.30 1.32
N ALA A 36 3.16 -8.75 2.31
CA ALA A 36 3.23 -9.34 3.65
C ALA A 36 1.86 -9.34 4.35
N ALA A 37 1.10 -8.25 4.24
CA ALA A 37 -0.24 -8.14 4.82
C ALA A 37 -1.21 -9.18 4.23
N VAL A 38 -1.22 -9.35 2.90
CA VAL A 38 -2.03 -10.39 2.27
C VAL A 38 -1.56 -11.78 2.66
N ALA A 39 -0.26 -12.01 2.76
CA ALA A 39 0.29 -13.28 3.24
C ALA A 39 -0.11 -13.59 4.70
N ALA A 40 -0.24 -12.55 5.53
CA ALA A 40 -0.70 -12.64 6.92
C ALA A 40 -2.23 -12.82 7.06
N GLY A 41 -2.99 -12.67 5.97
CA GLY A 41 -4.42 -12.95 5.94
C GLY A 41 -5.34 -11.77 6.23
N VAL A 42 -4.93 -10.53 5.93
CA VAL A 42 -5.84 -9.36 5.99
C VAL A 42 -7.05 -9.55 5.07
N ASP A 43 -8.21 -8.97 5.38
CA ASP A 43 -9.40 -9.10 4.54
C ASP A 43 -9.41 -8.09 3.38
N ALA A 44 -8.76 -6.95 3.58
CA ALA A 44 -8.69 -5.88 2.59
C ALA A 44 -7.33 -5.18 2.60
N LEU A 45 -7.00 -4.57 1.46
CA LEU A 45 -5.95 -3.57 1.33
C LEU A 45 -6.58 -2.22 1.05
N PHE A 46 -6.04 -1.17 1.65
CA PHE A 46 -6.28 0.21 1.27
C PHE A 46 -5.00 0.78 0.63
N LEU A 47 -5.18 1.51 -0.48
CA LEU A 47 -4.10 2.04 -1.31
C LEU A 47 -4.52 3.42 -1.84
N GLU A 48 -3.65 4.41 -1.73
CA GLU A 48 -3.75 5.68 -2.45
C GLU A 48 -2.94 5.66 -3.75
N VAL A 49 -3.51 6.23 -4.80
CA VAL A 49 -2.96 6.18 -6.16
C VAL A 49 -3.12 7.56 -6.80
N HIS A 50 -2.08 8.02 -7.49
CA HIS A 50 -2.08 9.26 -8.25
C HIS A 50 -1.42 9.03 -9.61
N GLU A 51 -1.87 9.71 -10.67
CA GLU A 51 -1.27 9.55 -12.02
C GLU A 51 0.20 9.98 -12.07
N ASP A 52 0.54 10.97 -11.25
CA ASP A 52 1.89 11.49 -11.05
C ASP A 52 2.08 11.83 -9.56
N PRO A 53 2.49 10.87 -8.71
CA PRO A 53 2.57 11.09 -7.27
C PRO A 53 3.49 12.25 -6.86
N SER A 54 4.42 12.68 -7.72
CA SER A 54 5.27 13.85 -7.46
C SER A 54 4.50 15.18 -7.48
N LYS A 55 3.32 15.20 -8.11
CA LYS A 55 2.42 16.35 -8.21
C LYS A 55 1.19 16.24 -7.31
N ALA A 56 1.06 15.17 -6.53
CA ALA A 56 -0.06 15.02 -5.62
C ALA A 56 -0.05 16.13 -4.55
N LEU A 57 -1.21 16.72 -4.28
CA LEU A 57 -1.36 17.81 -3.30
C LEU A 57 -1.21 17.32 -1.85
N CYS A 58 -1.41 16.02 -1.62
CA CYS A 58 -1.28 15.35 -0.33
C CYS A 58 -0.74 13.94 -0.58
N ASP A 59 0.04 13.41 0.37
CA ASP A 59 0.51 12.02 0.44
C ASP A 59 1.20 11.45 -0.83
N GLY A 60 1.66 12.32 -1.72
CA GLY A 60 2.46 11.97 -2.89
C GLY A 60 3.70 11.10 -2.58
N PRO A 61 4.45 11.35 -1.49
CA PRO A 61 5.57 10.49 -1.10
C PRO A 61 5.20 9.03 -0.81
N ASN A 62 3.92 8.73 -0.52
CA ASN A 62 3.43 7.38 -0.20
C ASN A 62 2.48 6.80 -1.25
N SER A 63 1.89 7.64 -2.11
CA SER A 63 0.95 7.24 -3.16
C SER A 63 1.64 6.47 -4.28
N LEU A 64 1.01 5.41 -4.78
CA LEU A 64 1.46 4.68 -5.97
C LEU A 64 1.08 5.40 -7.26
N ASP A 65 1.77 5.08 -8.36
CA ASP A 65 1.25 5.31 -9.71
C ASP A 65 0.45 4.10 -10.24
N PHE A 66 -0.17 4.24 -11.43
CA PHE A 66 -0.99 3.17 -12.02
C PHE A 66 -0.17 1.93 -12.41
N ALA A 67 1.08 2.09 -12.85
CA ALA A 67 1.92 0.96 -13.23
C ALA A 67 2.36 0.17 -11.98
N GLU A 68 2.70 0.88 -10.90
CA GLU A 68 2.98 0.29 -9.59
C GLU A 68 1.76 -0.44 -9.03
N LEU A 69 0.56 0.15 -9.18
CA LEU A 69 -0.70 -0.48 -8.78
C LEU A 69 -0.94 -1.80 -9.53
N ASP A 70 -0.82 -1.80 -10.85
CA ASP A 70 -1.05 -3.00 -11.67
C ASP A 70 -0.10 -4.15 -11.28
N LEU A 71 1.17 -3.83 -11.08
CA LEU A 71 2.16 -4.79 -10.59
C LEU A 71 1.78 -5.34 -9.21
N LEU A 72 1.43 -4.45 -8.27
CA LEU A 72 1.06 -4.84 -6.92
C LEU A 72 -0.20 -5.72 -6.90
N LEU A 73 -1.25 -5.34 -7.63
CA LEU A 73 -2.51 -6.08 -7.69
C LEU A 73 -2.30 -7.49 -8.24
N GLY A 74 -1.47 -7.64 -9.28
CA GLY A 74 -1.09 -8.95 -9.81
C GLY A 74 -0.44 -9.84 -8.76
N GLU A 75 0.51 -9.29 -7.98
CA GLU A 75 1.23 -10.02 -6.95
C GLU A 75 0.36 -10.42 -5.76
N VAL A 76 -0.40 -9.48 -5.19
CA VAL A 76 -1.24 -9.75 -4.02
C VAL A 76 -2.39 -10.69 -4.35
N THR A 77 -2.93 -10.61 -5.57
CA THR A 77 -3.94 -11.57 -6.04
C THR A 77 -3.35 -12.96 -6.19
N ALA A 78 -2.12 -13.07 -6.71
CA ALA A 78 -1.41 -14.35 -6.81
C ALA A 78 -1.13 -14.95 -5.43
N ILE A 79 -0.68 -14.14 -4.46
CA ILE A 79 -0.47 -14.57 -3.07
C ILE A 79 -1.78 -15.06 -2.45
N ARG A 80 -2.87 -14.28 -2.56
CA ARG A 80 -4.19 -14.69 -2.05
C ARG A 80 -4.62 -16.03 -2.62
N ARG A 81 -4.48 -16.23 -3.94
CA ARG A 81 -4.84 -17.50 -4.60
C ARG A 81 -3.98 -18.66 -4.11
N ALA A 82 -2.69 -18.46 -3.88
CA ALA A 82 -1.76 -19.49 -3.42
C ALA A 82 -2.06 -19.96 -1.98
N LEU A 83 -2.61 -19.08 -1.14
CA LEU A 83 -3.04 -19.43 0.23
C LEU A 83 -4.36 -20.22 0.25
N GLY A 84 -5.06 -20.34 -0.88
CA GLY A 84 -6.40 -20.89 -0.97
C GLY A 84 -7.47 -19.86 -0.60
N ALA A 85 -8.70 -20.10 -1.08
CA ALA A 85 -9.85 -19.46 -0.45
C ALA A 85 -9.98 -20.06 0.96
N GLY A 86 -9.69 -19.25 1.98
CA GLY A 86 -9.98 -19.61 3.37
C GLY A 86 -11.46 -19.89 3.56
#